data_AF-A0A2V8TAT3-F1
#
_entry.id   AF-A0A2V8TAT3-F1
#
_cell.length_a   1.000
_cell.length_b   1.000
_cell.length_c   1.000
_cell.angle_alpha   90.00
_cell.angle_beta   90.00
_cell.angle_gamma   90.00
#
_symmetry.space_group_name_H-M   'P 1'
#
loop_
_entity.id
_entity.type
_entity.pdbx_description
1 polymer ?
#
loop_
_entity_poly.entity_id
_entity_poly.type
_entity_poly.pdbx_seq_one_letter_code
_entity_poly.pdbx_strand_id
1 'polypeptide(L)'
;MSKRWTVADQQREQRRIAAQITMDLERLAQLEAESIAPISVKSGDYKSLARATAEIKERALKIKYSLPFPLKVKGEKVRREADPSQLASILPKLSRAIKSFIANPSLRVNSPNDAELRAAAGHDMEGIIKLSEIINKIAKVLSKPLVARK
;
A
#
# COMPACT_ATOMS: atom_id res chain seq x y z
N MET A 1 32.79 4.76 19.77
CA MET A 1 33.50 4.56 18.49
C MET A 1 32.50 4.64 17.34
N SER A 2 32.44 5.76 16.61
CA SER A 2 31.58 5.88 15.42
C SER A 2 32.22 5.13 14.26
N LYS A 3 31.54 4.11 13.74
CA LYS A 3 31.91 3.43 12.49
C LYS A 3 31.89 4.49 11.37
N ARG A 4 33.06 4.83 10.84
CA ARG A 4 33.19 5.71 9.66
C ARG A 4 32.81 4.88 8.44
N TRP A 5 31.64 5.16 7.87
CA TRP A 5 31.18 4.46 6.67
C TRP A 5 32.02 4.89 5.46
N THR A 6 32.44 3.92 4.64
CA THR A 6 33.11 4.21 3.37
C THR A 6 32.09 4.57 2.30
N VAL A 7 32.51 5.26 1.23
CA VAL A 7 31.68 5.52 0.04
C VAL A 7 31.14 4.22 -0.56
N ALA A 8 31.93 3.14 -0.52
CA ALA A 8 31.52 1.82 -0.97
C ALA A 8 30.40 1.22 -0.10
N ASP A 9 30.44 1.44 1.22
CA ASP A 9 29.36 0.99 2.13
C ASP A 9 28.07 1.76 1.88
N GLN A 10 28.16 3.06 1.62
CA GLN A 10 27.00 3.88 1.28
C GLN A 10 26.37 3.43 -0.05
N GLN A 11 27.17 3.17 -1.09
CA GLN A 11 26.66 2.68 -2.37
C GLN A 11 26.02 1.29 -2.26
N ARG A 12 26.61 0.39 -1.46
CA ARG A 12 26.02 -0.93 -1.19
C ARG A 12 24.66 -0.82 -0.50
N GLU A 13 24.56 0.04 0.51
CA GLU A 13 23.29 0.23 1.23
C GLU A 13 22.22 0.87 0.34
N GLN A 14 22.58 1.86 -0.48
CA GLN A 14 21.65 2.45 -1.45
C GLN A 14 21.12 1.43 -2.46
N ARG A 15 21.99 0.54 -2.97
CA ARG A 15 21.56 -0.55 -3.87
C ARG A 15 20.64 -1.54 -3.16
N ARG A 16 20.91 -1.85 -1.90
CA ARG A 16 20.07 -2.75 -1.09
C ARG A 16 18.68 -2.16 -0.86
N ILE A 17 18.61 -0.88 -0.50
CA ILE A 17 17.33 -0.16 -0.33
C ILE A 17 16.56 -0.10 -1.65
N ALA A 18 17.23 0.25 -2.76
CA ALA A 18 16.60 0.29 -4.07
C ALA A 18 16.02 -1.08 -4.49
N ALA A 19 16.77 -2.16 -4.28
CA ALA A 19 16.30 -3.51 -4.56
C ALA A 19 15.07 -3.88 -3.71
N GLN A 20 15.07 -3.53 -2.42
CA GLN A 20 13.94 -3.78 -1.52
C GLN A 20 12.68 -3.02 -1.97
N ILE A 21 12.83 -1.75 -2.36
CA ILE A 21 11.72 -0.94 -2.89
C ILE A 21 11.13 -1.59 -4.14
N THR A 22 11.98 -2.02 -5.08
CA THR A 22 11.53 -2.71 -6.31
C THR A 22 10.73 -3.97 -5.97
N MET A 23 11.25 -4.82 -5.08
CA MET A 23 10.56 -6.04 -4.65
C MET A 23 9.21 -5.75 -4.00
N ASP A 24 9.14 -4.72 -3.14
CA ASP A 24 7.89 -4.36 -2.48
C ASP A 24 6.88 -3.74 -3.47
N LEU A 25 7.33 -2.98 -4.48
CA LEU A 25 6.48 -2.47 -5.56
C LEU A 25 5.92 -3.59 -6.44
N GLU A 26 6.76 -4.56 -6.83
CA GLU A 26 6.35 -5.74 -7.59
C GLU A 26 5.32 -6.56 -6.80
N ARG A 27 5.57 -6.77 -5.49
CA ARG A 27 4.62 -7.49 -4.64
C ARG A 27 3.30 -6.75 -4.49
N LEU A 28 3.33 -5.41 -4.40
CA LEU A 28 2.13 -4.59 -4.37
C LEU A 28 1.29 -4.76 -5.65
N ALA A 29 1.95 -4.77 -6.82
CA ALA A 29 1.31 -4.99 -8.12
C ALA A 29 0.65 -6.38 -8.19
N GLN A 30 1.38 -7.40 -7.73
CA GLN A 30 0.89 -8.78 -7.70
C GLN A 30 -0.35 -8.93 -6.79
N LEU A 31 -0.31 -8.37 -5.58
CA LEU A 31 -1.44 -8.40 -4.65
C LEU A 31 -2.68 -7.69 -5.22
N GLU A 32 -2.49 -6.61 -5.97
CA GLU A 32 -3.59 -5.92 -6.66
C GLU A 32 -4.26 -6.82 -7.70
N ALA A 33 -3.45 -7.45 -8.56
CA ALA A 33 -3.93 -8.31 -9.64
C ALA A 33 -4.57 -9.61 -9.13
N GLU A 34 -3.99 -10.24 -8.10
CA GLU A 34 -4.44 -11.53 -7.58
C GLU A 34 -5.62 -11.40 -6.62
N SER A 35 -5.63 -10.35 -5.78
CA SER A 35 -6.49 -10.30 -4.60
C SER A 35 -7.44 -9.11 -4.55
N ILE A 36 -7.26 -8.06 -5.35
CA ILE A 36 -8.14 -6.88 -5.29
C ILE A 36 -8.99 -6.76 -6.56
N ALA A 37 -8.36 -6.78 -7.74
CA ALA A 37 -9.05 -6.69 -9.02
C ALA A 37 -10.12 -7.79 -9.25
N PRO A 38 -9.90 -9.06 -8.86
CA PRO A 38 -10.87 -10.13 -9.12
C PRO A 38 -12.10 -10.15 -8.19
N ILE A 39 -12.13 -9.34 -7.13
CA ILE A 39 -13.17 -9.44 -6.07
C ILE A 39 -14.56 -8.96 -6.51
N SER A 40 -14.75 -8.56 -7.77
CA SER A 40 -16.07 -8.22 -8.29
C SER A 40 -17.09 -9.38 -8.30
N VAL A 41 -16.68 -10.64 -8.06
CA VAL A 41 -17.56 -11.81 -8.33
C VAL A 41 -17.54 -12.92 -7.25
N LYS A 42 -16.53 -13.02 -6.38
CA LYS A 42 -16.46 -14.10 -5.38
C LYS A 42 -16.81 -13.61 -3.98
N SER A 43 -18.11 -13.55 -3.69
CA SER A 43 -18.64 -13.37 -2.34
C SER A 43 -18.28 -14.59 -1.47
N GLY A 44 -17.16 -14.54 -0.75
CA GLY A 44 -16.91 -15.58 0.24
C GLY A 44 -15.55 -15.59 0.92
N ASP A 45 -14.46 -15.24 0.22
CA ASP A 45 -13.12 -15.39 0.82
C ASP A 45 -12.62 -14.12 1.50
N TYR A 46 -13.37 -13.68 2.50
CA TYR A 46 -12.99 -12.54 3.34
C TYR A 46 -11.71 -12.82 4.17
N LYS A 47 -11.34 -14.10 4.36
CA LYS A 47 -10.09 -14.46 5.03
C LYS A 47 -8.88 -14.13 4.15
N SER A 48 -8.92 -14.52 2.87
CA SER A 48 -7.86 -14.16 1.92
C SER A 48 -7.81 -12.66 1.68
N LEU A 49 -8.96 -11.99 1.57
CA LEU A 49 -8.98 -10.52 1.46
C LEU A 49 -8.36 -9.83 2.68
N ALA A 50 -8.66 -10.31 3.89
CA ALA A 50 -8.02 -9.79 5.10
C ALA A 50 -6.50 -9.98 5.06
N ARG A 51 -6.01 -11.16 4.66
CA ARG A 51 -4.57 -11.42 4.54
C ARG A 51 -3.91 -10.51 3.50
N ALA A 52 -4.47 -10.44 2.30
CA ALA A 52 -3.94 -9.61 1.21
C ALA A 52 -3.88 -8.13 1.60
N THR A 53 -4.93 -7.60 2.22
CA THR A 53 -4.96 -6.18 2.64
C THR A 53 -4.00 -5.88 3.81
N ALA A 54 -3.74 -6.85 4.69
CA ALA A 54 -2.69 -6.71 5.70
C ALA A 54 -1.30 -6.64 5.05
N GLU A 55 -1.04 -7.51 4.07
CA GLU A 55 0.24 -7.50 3.35
C GLU A 55 0.41 -6.22 2.52
N ILE A 56 -0.62 -5.76 1.79
CA ILE A 56 -0.60 -4.48 1.06
C ILE A 56 -0.20 -3.33 1.98
N LYS A 57 -0.79 -3.26 3.18
CA LYS A 57 -0.46 -2.22 4.17
C LYS A 57 1.02 -2.30 4.58
N GLU A 58 1.51 -3.51 4.86
CA GLU A 58 2.90 -3.73 5.26
C GLU A 58 3.88 -3.28 4.17
N ARG A 59 3.65 -3.70 2.92
CA ARG A 59 4.48 -3.33 1.75
C ARG A 59 4.45 -1.83 1.52
N ALA A 60 3.27 -1.21 1.58
CA ALA A 60 3.11 0.23 1.44
C ALA A 60 3.91 1.00 2.51
N LEU A 61 3.85 0.57 3.78
CA LEU A 61 4.64 1.18 4.85
C LEU A 61 6.16 1.01 4.62
N LYS A 62 6.60 -0.18 4.21
CA LYS A 62 8.02 -0.45 3.89
C LYS A 62 8.52 0.47 2.78
N ILE A 63 7.76 0.61 1.69
CA ILE A 63 8.09 1.54 0.60
C ILE A 63 8.16 2.96 1.14
N LYS A 64 7.11 3.42 1.82
CA LYS A 64 7.02 4.81 2.36
C LYS A 64 8.23 5.19 3.21
N TYR A 65 8.73 4.29 4.06
CA TYR A 65 9.87 4.56 4.93
C TYR A 65 11.24 4.29 4.29
N SER A 66 11.28 3.57 3.16
CA SER A 66 12.52 3.27 2.45
C SER A 66 12.82 4.27 1.33
N LEU A 67 11.83 5.04 0.86
CA LEU A 67 12.04 6.03 -0.20
C LEU A 67 13.08 7.08 0.22
N PRO A 68 14.01 7.46 -0.69
CA PRO A 68 15.05 8.44 -0.39
C PRO A 68 14.53 9.89 -0.35
N PHE A 69 13.23 10.09 -0.56
CA PHE A 69 12.57 11.39 -0.52
C PHE A 69 11.23 11.30 0.23
N PRO A 70 10.82 12.38 0.91
CA PRO A 70 9.54 12.40 1.57
C PRO A 70 8.41 12.51 0.55
N LEU A 71 7.41 11.63 0.69
CA LEU A 71 6.12 11.80 0.05
C LEU A 71 5.35 12.88 0.81
N LYS A 72 5.20 14.07 0.20
CA LYS A 72 4.43 15.16 0.82
C LYS A 72 2.95 14.83 0.75
N VAL A 73 2.26 14.89 1.88
CA VAL A 73 0.81 14.71 1.96
C VAL A 73 0.23 15.99 2.56
N LYS A 74 -0.55 16.74 1.78
CA LYS A 74 -1.45 17.77 2.32
C LYS A 74 -2.84 17.16 2.41
N GLY A 75 -3.17 16.53 3.53
CA GLY A 75 -4.45 15.82 3.63
C GLY A 75 -4.92 15.56 5.03
N GLU A 76 -6.15 16.00 5.29
CA GLU A 76 -6.89 15.86 6.53
C GLU A 76 -7.01 14.39 6.98
N LYS A 77 -6.87 14.14 8.28
CA LYS A 77 -7.07 12.82 8.89
C LYS A 77 -8.57 12.51 8.97
N VAL A 78 -9.23 12.27 7.84
CA VAL A 78 -10.60 11.77 7.85
C VAL A 78 -10.57 10.31 8.34
N ARG A 79 -11.04 10.09 9.57
CA ARG A 79 -11.33 8.75 10.08
C ARG A 79 -12.60 8.26 9.40
N ARG A 80 -12.48 7.28 8.52
CA ARG A 80 -13.63 6.55 8.00
C ARG A 80 -13.91 5.37 8.93
N GLU A 81 -15.12 5.26 9.41
CA GLU A 81 -15.60 4.08 10.12
C GLU A 81 -15.70 2.90 9.15
N ALA A 82 -15.41 1.70 9.65
CA ALA A 82 -15.41 0.49 8.85
C ALA A 82 -16.81 -0.11 8.80
N ASP A 83 -17.57 0.21 7.75
CA ASP A 83 -18.89 -0.37 7.48
C ASP A 83 -18.80 -1.43 6.36
N PRO A 84 -19.25 -2.68 6.60
CA PRO A 84 -19.30 -3.72 5.57
C PRO A 84 -20.03 -3.33 4.28
N SER A 85 -21.05 -2.47 4.34
CA SER A 85 -21.79 -2.00 3.17
C SER A 85 -20.89 -1.21 2.19
N GLN A 86 -19.82 -0.61 2.70
CA GLN A 86 -18.92 0.23 1.92
C GLN A 86 -17.85 -0.56 1.16
N LEU A 87 -17.70 -1.87 1.44
CA LEU A 87 -16.63 -2.70 0.87
C LEU A 87 -16.59 -2.64 -0.66
N ALA A 88 -17.76 -2.76 -1.30
CA ALA A 88 -17.90 -2.69 -2.76
C ALA A 88 -17.45 -1.35 -3.34
N SER A 89 -17.60 -0.25 -2.59
CA SER A 89 -17.18 1.10 -3.01
C SER A 89 -15.71 1.40 -2.72
N ILE A 90 -15.11 0.73 -1.74
CA ILE A 90 -13.75 0.99 -1.25
C ILE A 90 -12.71 0.15 -2.01
N LEU A 91 -13.05 -1.07 -2.42
CA LEU A 91 -12.15 -1.95 -3.18
C LEU A 91 -11.66 -1.33 -4.50
N PRO A 92 -12.53 -0.76 -5.37
CA PRO A 92 -12.07 -0.09 -6.58
C PRO A 92 -11.17 1.12 -6.30
N LYS A 93 -11.41 1.83 -5.18
CA LYS A 93 -10.57 2.95 -4.77
C LYS A 93 -9.17 2.48 -4.37
N LEU A 94 -9.06 1.35 -3.67
CA LEU A 94 -7.76 0.75 -3.34
C LEU A 94 -7.02 0.31 -4.61
N SER A 95 -7.70 -0.40 -5.52
CA SER A 95 -7.11 -0.83 -6.81
C SER A 95 -6.58 0.37 -7.61
N ARG A 96 -7.38 1.44 -7.74
CA ARG A 96 -6.97 2.67 -8.42
C ARG A 96 -5.76 3.32 -7.76
N ALA A 97 -5.75 3.43 -6.43
CA ALA A 97 -4.63 4.03 -5.69
C ALA A 97 -3.33 3.23 -5.89
N ILE A 98 -3.39 1.89 -5.85
CA ILE A 98 -2.22 1.02 -6.11
C ILE A 98 -1.71 1.22 -7.54
N LYS A 99 -2.59 1.16 -8.54
CA LYS A 99 -2.22 1.34 -9.95
C LYS A 99 -1.61 2.71 -10.23
N SER A 100 -2.24 3.77 -9.70
CA SER A 100 -1.75 5.14 -9.83
C SER A 100 -0.38 5.32 -9.17
N PHE A 101 -0.21 4.78 -7.96
CA PHE A 101 1.06 4.84 -7.25
C PHE A 101 2.19 4.16 -8.04
N ILE A 102 2.00 2.90 -8.47
CA ILE A 102 3.02 2.13 -9.20
C ILE A 102 3.35 2.79 -10.55
N ALA A 103 2.35 3.35 -11.23
CA ALA A 103 2.55 4.03 -12.51
C ALA A 103 3.22 5.41 -12.38
N ASN A 104 3.33 5.96 -11.17
CA ASN A 104 3.82 7.31 -10.96
C ASN A 104 5.30 7.43 -11.39
N PRO A 105 5.63 8.33 -12.34
CA PRO A 105 7.00 8.49 -12.82
C PRO A 105 8.00 8.90 -11.73
N SER A 106 7.53 9.48 -10.63
CA SER A 106 8.40 9.90 -9.52
C SER A 106 9.09 8.76 -8.78
N LEU A 107 8.64 7.53 -8.99
CA LEU A 107 9.23 6.31 -8.40
C LEU A 107 10.34 5.70 -9.28
N ARG A 108 10.57 6.23 -10.49
CA ARG A 108 11.59 5.70 -11.42
C ARG A 108 12.98 6.20 -11.05
N VAL A 109 14.01 5.43 -11.41
CA VAL A 109 15.44 5.74 -11.14
C VAL A 109 15.85 7.10 -11.73
N ASN A 110 15.29 7.48 -12.88
CA ASN A 110 15.50 8.77 -13.54
C ASN A 110 14.30 9.70 -13.37
N SER A 111 13.69 9.70 -12.17
CA SER A 111 12.51 10.52 -11.87
C SER A 111 12.77 12.00 -12.13
N PRO A 112 11.86 12.72 -12.79
CA PRO A 112 11.87 14.17 -12.76
C PRO A 112 11.79 14.66 -11.31
N ASN A 113 12.52 15.73 -10.95
CA ASN A 113 12.40 16.36 -9.63
C ASN A 113 11.12 17.19 -9.54
N ASP A 114 9.98 16.53 -9.74
CA ASP A 114 8.67 17.14 -9.82
C ASP A 114 7.93 17.00 -8.48
N ALA A 115 7.63 18.15 -7.87
CA ALA A 115 6.97 18.21 -6.59
C ALA A 115 5.51 17.75 -6.65
N GLU A 116 4.82 17.94 -7.79
CA GLU A 116 3.43 17.53 -8.00
C GLU A 116 3.33 16.01 -8.15
N LEU A 117 4.23 15.40 -8.92
CA LEU A 117 4.28 13.94 -9.04
C LEU A 117 4.54 13.26 -7.70
N ARG A 118 5.43 13.82 -6.87
CA ARG A 118 5.70 13.30 -5.51
C ARG A 118 4.52 13.52 -4.56
N ALA A 119 3.81 14.63 -4.69
CA ALA A 119 2.60 14.88 -3.90
C ALA A 119 1.50 13.87 -4.27
N ALA A 120 1.29 13.63 -5.58
CA ALA A 120 0.35 12.62 -6.06
C ALA A 120 0.71 11.22 -5.54
N ALA A 121 1.99 10.82 -5.64
CA ALA A 121 2.47 9.56 -5.07
C ALA A 121 2.23 9.48 -3.55
N GLY A 122 2.37 10.59 -2.83
CA GLY A 122 2.06 10.67 -1.40
C GLY A 122 0.58 10.50 -1.09
N HIS A 123 -0.30 11.13 -1.88
CA HIS A 123 -1.74 10.95 -1.75
C HIS A 123 -2.17 9.51 -2.01
N ASP A 124 -1.63 8.89 -3.08
CA ASP A 124 -1.92 7.50 -3.39
C ASP A 124 -1.40 6.55 -2.30
N MET A 125 -0.17 6.76 -1.81
CA MET A 125 0.43 5.96 -0.73
C MET A 125 -0.41 6.00 0.56
N GLU A 126 -0.86 7.19 0.99
CA GLU A 126 -1.76 7.31 2.13
C GLU A 126 -3.12 6.66 1.88
N GLY A 127 -3.64 6.79 0.65
CA GLY A 127 -4.84 6.09 0.20
C GLY A 127 -4.70 4.58 0.36
N ILE A 128 -3.60 3.99 -0.13
CA ILE A 128 -3.30 2.56 -0.03
C ILE A 128 -3.29 2.12 1.44
N ILE A 129 -2.56 2.81 2.31
CA ILE A 129 -2.43 2.46 3.73
C ILE A 129 -3.80 2.53 4.44
N LYS A 130 -4.57 3.60 4.22
CA LYS A 130 -5.87 3.80 4.89
C LYS A 130 -6.93 2.83 4.37
N LEU A 131 -7.05 2.69 3.06
CA LEU A 131 -8.06 1.83 2.45
C LEU A 131 -7.78 0.35 2.74
N SER A 132 -6.52 -0.08 2.69
CA SER A 132 -6.13 -1.44 3.07
C SER A 132 -6.46 -1.74 4.54
N GLU A 133 -6.24 -0.79 5.46
CA GLU A 133 -6.62 -0.96 6.86
C GLU A 133 -8.15 -1.09 7.04
N ILE A 134 -8.93 -0.25 6.36
CA ILE A 134 -10.40 -0.28 6.44
C ILE A 134 -10.93 -1.60 5.88
N ILE A 135 -10.47 -2.01 4.69
CA ILE A 135 -10.86 -3.28 4.07
C ILE A 135 -10.46 -4.46 4.97
N ASN A 136 -9.26 -4.44 5.56
CA ASN A 136 -8.81 -5.48 6.47
C ASN A 136 -9.77 -5.66 7.66
N LYS A 137 -10.20 -4.55 8.27
CA LYS A 137 -11.16 -4.57 9.38
C LYS A 137 -12.51 -5.14 8.95
N ILE A 138 -13.05 -4.66 7.83
CA ILE A 138 -14.32 -5.16 7.27
C ILE A 138 -14.22 -6.66 6.97
N ALA A 139 -13.19 -7.08 6.25
CA ALA A 139 -12.98 -8.46 5.86
C ALA A 139 -12.82 -9.38 7.08
N LYS A 140 -12.12 -8.94 8.14
CA LYS A 140 -12.04 -9.68 9.41
C LYS A 140 -13.42 -9.85 10.06
N VAL A 141 -14.25 -8.81 10.07
CA VAL A 141 -15.63 -8.89 10.61
C VAL A 141 -16.45 -9.89 9.81
N LEU A 142 -16.43 -9.79 8.48
CA LEU A 142 -17.18 -10.69 7.58
C LEU A 142 -16.65 -12.13 7.55
N SER A 143 -15.39 -12.35 7.92
CA SER A 143 -14.78 -13.69 7.99
C SER A 143 -15.11 -14.47 9.26
N LYS A 144 -15.70 -13.81 10.26
CA LYS A 144 -16.13 -14.47 11.49
C LYS A 144 -17.41 -15.26 11.20
N PRO A 145 -17.48 -16.55 11.58
CA PRO A 145 -18.76 -17.25 11.55
C PRO A 145 -19.75 -16.50 12.42
N LEU A 146 -20.99 -16.35 11.94
CA LEU A 146 -22.11 -15.88 12.76
C LEU A 146 -22.25 -16.84 13.93
N VAL A 147 -21.66 -16.51 15.08
CA VAL A 147 -21.98 -17.20 16.32
C VAL A 147 -23.40 -16.76 16.64
N ALA A 148 -24.36 -17.62 16.34
CA ALA A 148 -25.73 -17.47 16.79
C ALA A 148 -25.69 -17.24 18.30
N ARG A 149 -26.04 -16.02 18.73
CA ARG A 149 -26.37 -15.77 20.13
C ARG A 149 -27.60 -16.64 20.40
N LYS A 150 -27.40 -17.72 21.18
CA LYS A 150 -28.50 -18.44 21.82
C LYS A 150 -29.18 -17.52 22.82
#